data_AF-A0A5U8SYC8-F1
#
_entry.id   AF-A0A5U8SYC8-F1
#
_cell.length_a   1.000
_cell.length_b   1.000
_cell.length_c   1.000
_cell.angle_alpha   90.00
_cell.angle_beta   90.00
_cell.angle_gamma   90.00
#
_symmetry.space_group_name_H-M   'P 1'
#
loop_
_entity.id
_entity.type
_entity.pdbx_description
1 polymer ?
#
loop_
_entity_poly.entity_id
_entity_poly.type
_entity_poly.pdbx_seq_one_letter_code
_entity_poly.pdbx_strand_id
1 'polypeptide(L)'
;MTAIIRQFLKLEAAGGILLIIAALIALVMANTPLSALYQSFLDIPVAVKFAALEIDKPLLLWINDALMAIFFLVVGLEVKRELMTGSLAGRDKAMFPAIAALGGMIAPALVYLLFNGGDAAAAQGWAIPAATDIAFALGVMALLGKRVPTELKVFLLALAIIDDLGVIVIIALFYTKTVSLTALLLAALMVVVLCVMNWRNVSNTAAYMIAGLILWVCILKSGVHATLAGVIVGFLIPLRSKDGEHSPSEELEHVLHPWVAFLILPLFAFANAGVSVQGISFDALMGTLPLGILLGLFVGKPLGIFTACLISVKLGFAKLPERITLNQIFAVSVLCGIGFTMSI
;
A
#
# COMPACT_ATOMS: atom_id res chain seq x y z
N MET A 1 -25.14 3.71 -18.97
CA MET A 1 -24.82 3.11 -17.66
C MET A 1 -26.10 2.97 -16.85
N THR A 2 -26.58 1.76 -16.59
CA THR A 2 -27.86 1.49 -15.91
C THR A 2 -27.82 1.95 -14.44
N ALA A 3 -28.97 2.32 -13.86
CA ALA A 3 -29.07 2.85 -12.49
C ALA A 3 -28.45 1.93 -11.43
N ILE A 4 -28.54 0.61 -11.65
CA ILE A 4 -27.97 -0.44 -10.79
C ILE A 4 -26.43 -0.36 -10.74
N ILE A 5 -25.77 -0.16 -11.90
CA ILE A 5 -24.30 -0.01 -11.96
C ILE A 5 -23.85 1.26 -11.23
N ARG A 6 -24.59 2.36 -11.37
CA ARG A 6 -24.31 3.60 -10.62
C ARG A 6 -24.46 3.42 -9.11
N GLN A 7 -25.43 2.61 -8.67
CA GLN A 7 -25.65 2.35 -7.25
C GLN A 7 -24.60 1.39 -6.69
N PHE A 8 -24.16 0.40 -7.47
CA PHE A 8 -23.06 -0.49 -7.10
C PHE A 8 -21.73 0.27 -6.97
N LEU A 9 -21.38 1.12 -7.93
CA LEU A 9 -20.15 1.93 -7.90
C LEU A 9 -20.12 2.97 -6.76
N LYS A 10 -21.26 3.25 -6.12
CA LYS A 10 -21.35 4.11 -4.93
C LYS A 10 -21.10 3.38 -3.61
N LEU A 11 -20.99 2.05 -3.62
CA LEU A 11 -20.71 1.27 -2.42
C LEU A 11 -19.20 1.26 -2.16
N GLU A 12 -18.78 1.67 -0.96
CA GLU A 12 -17.39 1.49 -0.48
C GLU A 12 -16.92 0.03 -0.64
N ALA A 13 -17.85 -0.93 -0.51
CA ALA A 13 -17.58 -2.35 -0.66
C ALA A 13 -17.34 -2.81 -2.11
N ALA A 14 -17.73 -2.03 -3.13
CA ALA A 14 -17.65 -2.46 -4.52
C ALA A 14 -16.21 -2.64 -5.00
N GLY A 15 -15.28 -1.79 -4.53
CA GLY A 15 -13.85 -1.93 -4.81
C GLY A 15 -13.30 -3.26 -4.27
N GLY A 16 -13.59 -3.58 -3.01
CA GLY A 16 -13.15 -4.85 -2.39
C GLY A 16 -13.74 -6.10 -3.07
N ILE A 17 -15.00 -6.06 -3.50
CA ILE A 17 -15.62 -7.17 -4.26
C ILE A 17 -14.93 -7.34 -5.61
N LEU A 18 -14.68 -6.25 -6.35
CA LEU A 18 -14.02 -6.31 -7.65
C LEU A 18 -12.58 -6.82 -7.53
N LEU A 19 -11.88 -6.42 -6.46
CA LEU A 19 -10.54 -6.89 -6.14
C LEU A 19 -10.49 -8.43 -5.98
N ILE A 20 -11.45 -8.99 -5.23
CA ILE A 20 -11.60 -10.45 -5.06
C ILE A 20 -11.85 -11.12 -6.40
N ILE A 21 -12.77 -10.57 -7.21
CA ILE A 21 -13.10 -11.14 -8.52
C ILE A 21 -11.86 -11.18 -9.40
N ALA A 22 -11.08 -10.09 -9.45
CA ALA A 22 -9.85 -10.04 -10.23
C ALA A 22 -8.81 -11.07 -9.78
N ALA A 23 -8.64 -11.24 -8.46
CA ALA A 23 -7.77 -12.26 -7.89
C ALA A 23 -8.21 -13.69 -8.20
N LEU A 24 -9.52 -13.96 -8.10
CA LEU A 24 -10.08 -15.27 -8.46
C LEU A 24 -9.89 -15.57 -9.95
N ILE A 25 -10.08 -14.57 -10.82
CA ILE A 25 -9.82 -14.72 -12.25
C ILE A 25 -8.33 -15.03 -12.48
N ALA A 26 -7.40 -14.33 -11.82
CA ALA A 26 -5.98 -14.62 -11.92
C ALA A 26 -5.63 -16.05 -11.50
N LEU A 27 -6.18 -16.50 -10.37
CA LEU A 27 -5.99 -17.87 -9.88
C LEU A 27 -6.52 -18.91 -10.87
N VAL A 28 -7.71 -18.68 -11.43
CA VAL A 28 -8.30 -19.56 -12.46
C VAL A 28 -7.43 -19.57 -13.72
N MET A 29 -7.00 -18.41 -14.20
CA MET A 29 -6.14 -18.31 -15.39
C MET A 29 -4.81 -19.04 -15.18
N ALA A 30 -4.18 -18.87 -14.02
CA ALA A 30 -2.90 -19.50 -13.69
C ALA A 30 -2.98 -21.04 -13.51
N ASN A 31 -4.17 -21.58 -13.23
CA ASN A 31 -4.37 -23.00 -12.90
C ASN A 31 -5.23 -23.79 -13.90
N THR A 32 -5.54 -23.20 -15.06
CA THR A 32 -6.28 -23.85 -16.15
C THR A 32 -5.39 -23.96 -17.40
N PRO A 33 -5.83 -24.59 -18.50
CA PRO A 33 -5.07 -24.61 -19.76
C PRO A 33 -4.73 -23.21 -20.33
N LEU A 34 -5.31 -22.14 -19.77
CA LEU A 34 -4.99 -20.75 -20.07
C LEU A 34 -3.72 -20.23 -19.39
N SER A 35 -3.06 -21.04 -18.54
CA SER A 35 -1.88 -20.62 -17.78
C SER A 35 -0.73 -20.18 -18.67
N ALA A 36 -0.48 -20.87 -19.79
CA ALA A 36 0.54 -20.47 -20.77
C ALA A 36 0.24 -19.12 -21.41
N LEU A 37 -1.03 -18.85 -21.74
CA LEU A 37 -1.44 -17.54 -22.28
C LEU A 37 -1.30 -16.43 -21.23
N TYR A 38 -1.65 -16.73 -19.98
CA TYR A 38 -1.53 -15.79 -18.87
C TYR A 38 -0.07 -15.44 -18.57
N GLN A 39 0.81 -16.44 -18.42
CA GLN A 39 2.23 -16.22 -18.17
C GLN A 39 2.92 -15.54 -19.36
N SER A 40 2.66 -15.98 -20.60
CA SER A 40 3.24 -15.31 -21.77
C SER A 40 2.79 -13.86 -21.92
N PHE A 41 1.58 -13.49 -21.46
CA PHE A 41 1.13 -12.11 -21.40
C PHE A 41 1.90 -11.28 -20.35
N LEU A 42 2.11 -11.82 -19.15
CA LEU A 42 2.85 -11.15 -18.08
C LEU A 42 4.35 -11.03 -18.37
N ASP A 43 4.90 -11.99 -19.12
CA ASP A 43 6.31 -12.06 -19.50
C ASP A 43 6.64 -11.29 -20.79
N ILE A 44 5.68 -10.60 -21.42
CA ILE A 44 5.94 -9.80 -22.62
C ILE A 44 7.09 -8.82 -22.32
N PRO A 45 8.22 -8.88 -23.06
CA PRO A 45 9.32 -7.96 -22.85
C PRO A 45 8.93 -6.58 -23.34
N VAL A 46 8.90 -5.60 -22.43
CA VAL A 46 8.58 -4.21 -22.74
C VAL A 46 9.84 -3.38 -22.50
N ALA A 47 10.44 -2.93 -23.60
CA ALA A 47 11.62 -2.08 -23.58
C ALA A 47 11.26 -0.63 -23.96
N VAL A 48 11.56 0.32 -23.07
CA VAL A 48 11.47 1.75 -23.35
C VAL A 48 12.89 2.28 -23.52
N LYS A 49 13.19 2.78 -24.73
CA LYS A 49 14.50 3.34 -25.08
C LYS A 49 14.37 4.83 -25.40
N PHE A 50 15.12 5.65 -24.66
CA PHE A 50 15.20 7.09 -24.88
C PHE A 50 16.67 7.53 -24.89
N ALA A 51 17.24 7.72 -26.08
CA ALA A 51 18.68 7.94 -26.27
C ALA A 51 19.53 6.86 -25.56
N ALA A 52 20.31 7.24 -24.53
CA ALA A 52 21.13 6.31 -23.74
C ALA A 52 20.39 5.67 -22.54
N LEU A 53 19.11 6.01 -22.34
CA LEU A 53 18.27 5.39 -21.32
C LEU A 53 17.57 4.17 -21.91
N GLU A 54 17.94 2.99 -21.44
CA GLU A 54 17.30 1.72 -21.78
C GLU A 54 16.73 1.11 -20.50
N ILE A 55 15.41 0.89 -20.49
CA ILE A 55 14.72 0.17 -19.43
C ILE A 55 14.00 -0.99 -20.10
N ASP A 56 14.49 -2.20 -19.84
CA ASP A 56 13.95 -3.44 -20.35
C ASP A 56 13.47 -4.29 -19.17
N LYS A 57 12.16 -4.53 -19.10
CA LYS A 57 11.54 -5.32 -18.05
C LYS A 57 10.32 -6.07 -18.62
N PRO A 58 9.97 -7.24 -18.06
CA PRO A 58 8.70 -7.90 -18.33
C PRO A 58 7.51 -6.98 -18.03
N LEU A 59 6.39 -7.19 -18.72
CA LEU A 59 5.16 -6.44 -18.53
C LEU A 59 4.71 -6.45 -17.06
N LEU A 60 4.85 -7.57 -16.35
CA LEU A 60 4.54 -7.67 -14.92
C LEU A 60 5.25 -6.61 -14.08
N LEU A 61 6.56 -6.41 -14.27
CA LEU A 61 7.31 -5.44 -13.49
C LEU A 61 6.92 -3.99 -13.84
N TRP A 62 6.59 -3.73 -15.11
CA TRP A 62 6.05 -2.43 -15.52
C TRP A 62 4.68 -2.15 -14.89
N ILE A 63 3.80 -3.15 -14.86
CA ILE A 63 2.51 -3.06 -14.18
C ILE A 63 2.74 -2.73 -12.72
N ASN A 64 3.61 -3.45 -12.03
CA ASN A 64 3.86 -3.25 -10.60
C ASN A 64 4.45 -1.86 -10.32
N ASP A 65 5.53 -1.48 -11.01
CA ASP A 65 6.20 -0.21 -10.78
C ASP A 65 5.29 0.99 -11.10
N ALA A 66 4.44 0.90 -12.12
CA ALA A 66 3.57 2.00 -12.55
C ALA A 66 2.27 2.07 -11.72
N LEU A 67 1.56 0.95 -11.54
CA LEU A 67 0.31 0.91 -10.79
C LEU A 67 0.53 1.27 -9.32
N MET A 68 1.59 0.73 -8.71
CA MET A 68 1.89 1.02 -7.31
C MET A 68 2.40 2.44 -7.13
N ALA A 69 3.07 3.05 -8.11
CA ALA A 69 3.41 4.48 -8.02
C ALA A 69 2.15 5.37 -7.98
N ILE A 70 1.09 5.03 -8.73
CA ILE A 70 -0.17 5.78 -8.68
C ILE A 70 -0.93 5.50 -7.38
N PHE A 71 -0.96 4.24 -6.91
CA PHE A 71 -1.54 3.89 -5.61
C PHE A 71 -0.87 4.68 -4.48
N PHE A 72 0.47 4.62 -4.39
CA PHE A 72 1.23 5.32 -3.36
C PHE A 72 1.23 6.84 -3.52
N LEU A 73 0.92 7.38 -4.71
CA LEU A 73 0.61 8.79 -4.88
C LEU A 73 -0.67 9.17 -4.11
N VAL A 74 -1.75 8.39 -4.26
CA VAL A 74 -2.99 8.62 -3.52
C VAL A 74 -2.77 8.43 -2.03
N VAL A 75 -2.04 7.39 -1.61
CA VAL A 75 -1.64 7.23 -0.20
C VAL A 75 -0.85 8.44 0.29
N GLY A 76 0.09 8.97 -0.49
CA GLY A 76 0.86 10.17 -0.13
C GLY A 76 -0.01 11.42 0.05
N LEU A 77 -1.01 11.62 -0.80
CA LEU A 77 -2.00 12.71 -0.66
C LEU A 77 -2.83 12.54 0.62
N GLU A 78 -3.32 11.33 0.86
CA GLU A 78 -4.13 10.97 2.02
C GLU A 78 -3.35 11.15 3.33
N VAL A 79 -2.13 10.61 3.43
CA VAL A 79 -1.26 10.76 4.61
C VAL A 79 -1.02 12.23 4.91
N LYS A 80 -0.73 13.04 3.87
CA LYS A 80 -0.51 14.46 4.03
C LYS A 80 -1.74 15.16 4.60
N ARG A 81 -2.93 14.87 4.06
CA ARG A 81 -4.19 15.41 4.57
C ARG A 81 -4.41 15.00 6.03
N GLU A 82 -4.26 13.72 6.34
CA GLU A 82 -4.46 13.19 7.68
C GLU A 82 -3.52 13.82 8.72
N LEU A 83 -2.25 14.03 8.35
CA LEU A 83 -1.25 14.69 9.21
C LEU A 83 -1.51 16.19 9.42
N MET A 84 -2.06 16.88 8.41
CA MET A 84 -2.22 18.33 8.45
C MET A 84 -3.59 18.77 8.99
N THR A 85 -4.66 18.06 8.64
CA THR A 85 -6.05 18.45 8.95
C THR A 85 -6.91 17.32 9.52
N GLY A 86 -6.48 16.07 9.40
CA GLY A 86 -7.31 14.90 9.74
C GLY A 86 -7.11 14.32 11.15
N SER A 87 -7.29 13.00 11.23
CA SER A 87 -7.23 12.18 12.44
C SER A 87 -5.82 12.00 12.98
N LEU A 88 -4.78 12.23 12.16
CA LEU A 88 -3.38 12.24 12.58
C LEU A 88 -2.87 13.66 12.86
N ALA A 89 -3.74 14.68 12.80
CA ALA A 89 -3.37 16.06 13.08
C ALA A 89 -3.15 16.26 14.59
N GLY A 90 -1.88 16.36 14.97
CA GLY A 90 -1.43 16.59 16.34
C GLY A 90 -1.06 15.30 17.08
N ARG A 91 -0.21 15.46 18.10
CA ARG A 91 0.40 14.33 18.83
C ARG A 91 -0.65 13.44 19.50
N ASP A 92 -1.59 14.03 20.23
CA ASP A 92 -2.55 13.26 21.03
C ASP A 92 -3.42 12.31 20.20
N LYS A 93 -3.78 12.71 18.97
CA LYS A 93 -4.58 11.89 18.07
C LYS A 93 -3.74 10.86 17.31
N ALA A 94 -2.54 11.25 16.88
CA ALA A 94 -1.64 10.39 16.11
C ALA A 94 -0.97 9.28 16.95
N MET A 95 -0.77 9.51 18.25
CA MET A 95 -0.05 8.55 19.11
C MET A 95 -0.72 7.18 19.15
N PHE A 96 -2.06 7.12 19.24
CA PHE A 96 -2.75 5.84 19.33
C PHE A 96 -2.63 5.00 18.04
N PRO A 97 -2.98 5.52 16.83
CA PRO A 97 -2.75 4.79 15.58
C PRO A 97 -1.27 4.49 15.31
N ALA A 98 -0.35 5.41 15.63
CA ALA A 98 1.08 5.19 15.38
C ALA A 98 1.65 4.04 16.24
N ILE A 99 1.28 3.96 17.52
CA ILE A 99 1.70 2.84 18.38
C ILE A 99 1.07 1.53 17.91
N ALA A 100 -0.19 1.56 17.51
CA ALA A 100 -0.89 0.41 16.96
C ALA A 100 -0.18 -0.13 15.69
N ALA A 101 0.15 0.76 14.76
CA ALA A 101 0.88 0.47 13.53
C ALA A 101 2.29 -0.07 13.82
N LEU A 102 3.07 0.59 14.68
CA LEU A 102 4.39 0.10 15.08
C LEU A 102 4.34 -1.31 15.67
N GLY A 103 3.38 -1.59 16.56
CA GLY A 103 3.14 -2.94 17.06
C GLY A 103 2.73 -3.92 15.96
N GLY A 104 1.87 -3.46 15.05
CA GLY A 104 1.40 -4.19 13.86
C GLY A 104 2.46 -4.45 12.80
N MET A 105 3.61 -3.78 12.82
CA MET A 105 4.74 -4.05 11.94
C MET A 105 5.82 -4.89 12.64
N ILE A 106 6.16 -4.56 13.89
CA ILE A 106 7.25 -5.21 14.62
C ILE A 106 6.89 -6.65 14.98
N ALA A 107 5.69 -6.88 15.52
CA ALA A 107 5.29 -8.21 15.96
C ALA A 107 5.23 -9.26 14.83
N PRO A 108 4.57 -9.02 13.68
CA PRO A 108 4.57 -10.01 12.59
C PRO A 108 5.97 -10.24 12.02
N ALA A 109 6.80 -9.21 11.91
CA ALA A 109 8.19 -9.34 11.47
C ALA A 109 9.00 -10.24 12.42
N LEU A 110 8.85 -10.06 13.73
CA LEU A 110 9.52 -10.89 14.74
C LEU A 110 9.01 -12.33 14.71
N VAL A 111 7.69 -12.55 14.63
CA VAL A 111 7.11 -13.89 14.52
C VAL A 111 7.63 -14.60 13.27
N TYR A 112 7.69 -13.89 12.14
CA TYR A 112 8.25 -14.42 10.90
C TYR A 112 9.73 -14.78 11.04
N LEU A 113 10.55 -13.89 11.60
CA LEU A 113 11.99 -14.11 11.77
C LEU A 113 12.30 -15.23 12.78
N LEU A 114 11.49 -15.39 13.83
CA LEU A 114 11.64 -16.51 14.77
C LEU A 114 11.39 -17.86 14.09
N PHE A 115 10.47 -17.90 13.13
CA PHE A 115 10.15 -19.12 12.39
C PHE A 115 11.14 -19.39 11.24
N ASN A 116 11.52 -18.34 10.51
CA ASN A 116 12.30 -18.43 9.26
C ASN A 116 13.77 -18.04 9.40
N GLY A 117 14.23 -17.63 10.58
CA GLY A 117 15.59 -17.15 10.81
C GLY A 117 16.67 -18.21 10.58
N GLY A 118 16.31 -19.50 10.57
CA GLY A 118 17.21 -20.59 10.22
C GLY A 118 17.53 -20.69 8.72
N ASP A 119 16.75 -20.05 7.85
CA ASP A 119 16.93 -20.04 6.40
C ASP A 119 17.27 -18.62 5.93
N ALA A 120 18.50 -18.42 5.44
CA ALA A 120 18.99 -17.12 5.00
C ALA A 120 18.23 -16.54 3.80
N ALA A 121 17.62 -17.38 2.96
CA ALA A 121 16.79 -16.92 1.85
C ALA A 121 15.41 -16.50 2.36
N ALA A 122 14.76 -17.33 3.18
CA ALA A 122 13.45 -17.01 3.74
C ALA A 122 13.50 -15.81 4.70
N ALA A 123 14.57 -15.64 5.48
CA ALA A 123 14.72 -14.50 6.38
C ALA A 123 14.69 -13.13 5.67
N GLN A 124 15.00 -13.08 4.36
CA GLN A 124 14.87 -11.87 3.56
C GLN A 124 13.42 -11.43 3.38
N GLY A 125 12.41 -12.25 3.66
CA GLY A 125 10.98 -11.91 3.48
C GLY A 125 10.29 -11.30 4.71
N TRP A 126 11.04 -10.81 5.70
CA TRP A 126 10.49 -10.43 7.01
C TRP A 126 9.49 -9.28 6.99
N ALA A 127 9.52 -8.43 5.95
CA ALA A 127 8.60 -7.30 5.82
C ALA A 127 7.24 -7.70 5.21
N ILE A 128 7.14 -8.88 4.58
CA ILE A 128 5.91 -9.37 3.92
C ILE A 128 4.69 -9.38 4.85
N PRO A 129 4.76 -9.95 6.08
CA PRO A 129 3.59 -10.02 6.97
C PRO A 129 3.30 -8.72 7.74
N ALA A 130 4.06 -7.64 7.52
CA ALA A 130 3.79 -6.34 8.13
C ALA A 130 2.75 -5.50 7.36
N ALA A 131 2.55 -5.79 6.08
CA ALA A 131 1.65 -5.05 5.21
C ALA A 131 0.15 -5.33 5.50
N THR A 132 -0.73 -4.37 5.17
CA THR A 132 -2.19 -4.51 5.28
C THR A 132 -2.86 -3.97 4.03
N ASP A 133 -3.77 -4.74 3.44
CA ASP A 133 -4.57 -4.29 2.30
C ASP A 133 -5.74 -3.41 2.78
N ILE A 134 -5.54 -2.09 2.70
CA ILE A 134 -6.55 -1.07 3.05
C ILE A 134 -7.87 -1.30 2.32
N ALA A 135 -7.81 -1.53 1.01
CA ALA A 135 -9.01 -1.62 0.16
C ALA A 135 -9.84 -2.83 0.53
N PHE A 136 -9.19 -3.96 0.82
CA PHE A 136 -9.87 -5.16 1.28
C PHE A 136 -10.42 -5.00 2.69
N ALA A 137 -9.62 -4.50 3.63
CA ALA A 137 -10.03 -4.34 5.03
C ALA A 137 -11.23 -3.39 5.16
N LEU A 138 -11.21 -2.25 4.46
CA LEU A 138 -12.36 -1.33 4.38
C LEU A 138 -13.53 -1.94 3.63
N GLY A 139 -13.29 -2.73 2.58
CA GLY A 139 -14.33 -3.47 1.87
C GLY A 139 -15.11 -4.41 2.81
N VAL A 140 -14.41 -5.18 3.65
CA VAL A 140 -15.02 -6.05 4.66
C VAL A 140 -15.78 -5.25 5.72
N MET A 141 -15.23 -4.12 6.20
CA MET A 141 -15.96 -3.24 7.13
C MET A 141 -17.23 -2.65 6.52
N ALA A 142 -17.20 -2.29 5.24
CA ALA A 142 -18.36 -1.75 4.54
C ALA A 142 -19.50 -2.79 4.43
N LEU A 143 -19.19 -4.09 4.32
CA LEU A 143 -20.18 -5.17 4.33
C LEU A 143 -20.91 -5.30 5.69
N LEU A 144 -20.26 -4.91 6.79
CA LEU A 144 -20.89 -4.86 8.13
C LEU A 144 -21.84 -3.67 8.30
N GLY A 145 -21.85 -2.73 7.35
CA GLY A 145 -22.79 -1.62 7.25
C GLY A 145 -22.78 -0.70 8.47
N LYS A 146 -23.97 -0.36 8.98
CA LYS A 146 -24.15 0.61 10.09
C LYS A 146 -23.67 0.10 11.47
N ARG A 147 -23.25 -1.16 11.58
CA ARG A 147 -22.79 -1.75 12.85
C ARG A 147 -21.38 -1.30 13.24
N VAL A 148 -20.62 -0.80 12.28
CA VAL A 148 -19.24 -0.34 12.48
C VAL A 148 -19.25 1.18 12.69
N PRO A 149 -18.78 1.68 13.84
CA PRO A 149 -18.63 3.11 14.08
C PRO A 149 -17.69 3.76 13.04
N THR A 150 -17.99 5.00 12.64
CA THR A 150 -17.14 5.74 11.70
C THR A 150 -15.73 5.94 12.25
N GLU A 151 -15.62 6.15 13.56
CA GLU A 151 -14.36 6.31 14.28
C GLU A 151 -13.46 5.06 14.14
N LEU A 152 -14.05 3.87 14.03
CA LEU A 152 -13.31 2.62 13.83
C LEU A 152 -12.77 2.49 12.41
N LYS A 153 -13.52 2.96 11.41
CA LYS A 153 -13.06 3.02 10.00
C LYS A 153 -11.88 3.98 9.86
N VAL A 154 -11.97 5.16 10.47
CA VAL A 154 -10.90 6.16 10.48
C VAL A 154 -9.66 5.61 11.19
N PHE A 155 -9.83 4.91 12.31
CA PHE A 155 -8.71 4.25 12.99
C PHE A 155 -8.02 3.20 12.12
N LEU A 156 -8.79 2.30 11.47
CA LEU A 156 -8.22 1.30 10.55
C LEU A 156 -7.46 1.98 9.40
N LEU A 157 -8.06 3.01 8.79
CA LEU A 157 -7.46 3.76 7.70
C LEU A 157 -6.11 4.35 8.14
N ALA A 158 -6.08 5.05 9.28
CA ALA A 158 -4.85 5.66 9.81
C ALA A 158 -3.76 4.62 10.14
N LEU A 159 -4.14 3.50 10.76
CA LEU A 159 -3.21 2.41 11.06
C LEU A 159 -2.61 1.84 9.78
N ALA A 160 -3.46 1.50 8.81
CA ALA A 160 -3.01 0.83 7.60
C ALA A 160 -2.19 1.76 6.69
N ILE A 161 -2.50 3.06 6.66
CA ILE A 161 -1.67 4.07 6.00
C ILE A 161 -0.26 4.12 6.60
N ILE A 162 -0.15 4.15 7.94
CA ILE A 162 1.16 4.20 8.62
C ILE A 162 1.93 2.91 8.36
N ASP A 163 1.24 1.76 8.42
CA ASP A 163 1.84 0.45 8.12
C ASP A 163 2.36 0.40 6.67
N ASP A 164 1.57 0.80 5.68
CA ASP A 164 1.95 0.78 4.27
C ASP A 164 3.14 1.72 3.99
N LEU A 165 3.11 2.92 4.56
CA LEU A 165 4.22 3.87 4.45
C LEU A 165 5.48 3.35 5.16
N GLY A 166 5.31 2.72 6.31
CA GLY A 166 6.40 2.12 7.07
C GLY A 166 7.05 0.97 6.30
N VAL A 167 6.24 0.06 5.77
CA VAL A 167 6.70 -1.09 4.97
C VAL A 167 7.43 -0.61 3.73
N ILE A 168 6.93 0.39 3.00
CA ILE A 168 7.62 0.86 1.80
C ILE A 168 8.97 1.52 2.11
N VAL A 169 9.07 2.27 3.22
CA VAL A 169 10.34 2.85 3.66
C VAL A 169 11.33 1.75 4.07
N ILE A 170 10.88 0.72 4.79
CA ILE A 170 11.70 -0.44 5.14
C ILE A 170 12.22 -1.12 3.88
N ILE A 171 11.33 -1.42 2.93
CA ILE A 171 11.69 -2.08 1.68
C ILE A 171 12.70 -1.23 0.88
N ALA A 172 12.50 0.09 0.81
CA ALA A 172 13.41 1.02 0.16
C ALA A 172 14.82 1.06 0.78
N LEU A 173 14.94 0.89 2.10
CA LEU A 173 16.23 0.92 2.80
C LEU A 173 16.95 -0.43 2.82
N PHE A 174 16.21 -1.53 2.94
CA PHE A 174 16.80 -2.86 3.18
C PHE A 174 16.87 -3.76 1.94
N TYR A 175 16.06 -3.52 0.91
CA TYR A 175 15.95 -4.42 -0.27
C TYR A 175 16.56 -3.84 -1.53
N THR A 176 17.16 -2.64 -1.46
CA THR A 176 17.89 -2.04 -2.58
C THR A 176 19.31 -2.61 -2.67
N LYS A 177 19.56 -3.47 -3.68
CA LYS A 177 20.84 -4.18 -3.86
C LYS A 177 21.87 -3.42 -4.69
N THR A 178 21.45 -2.58 -5.64
CA THR A 178 22.34 -1.85 -6.55
C THR A 178 21.85 -0.43 -6.73
N VAL A 179 22.65 0.56 -6.33
CA VAL A 179 22.28 1.98 -6.45
C VAL A 179 23.10 2.65 -7.55
N SER A 180 22.40 3.21 -8.54
CA SER A 180 23.04 4.09 -9.53
C SER A 180 23.10 5.52 -8.98
N LEU A 181 24.30 5.99 -8.65
CA LEU A 181 24.51 7.31 -8.08
C LEU A 181 24.05 8.44 -9.01
N THR A 182 24.23 8.27 -10.33
CA THR A 182 23.81 9.28 -11.32
C THR A 182 22.29 9.42 -11.36
N ALA A 183 21.56 8.31 -11.34
CA ALA A 183 20.10 8.31 -11.30
C ALA A 183 19.58 8.87 -9.97
N LEU A 184 20.25 8.57 -8.86
CA LEU A 184 19.90 9.11 -7.54
C LEU A 184 20.10 10.63 -7.45
N LEU A 185 21.18 11.17 -8.02
CA LEU A 185 21.41 12.62 -8.09
C LEU A 185 20.34 13.33 -8.93
N LEU A 186 19.95 12.74 -10.07
CA LEU A 186 18.85 13.25 -10.89
C LEU A 186 17.51 13.20 -10.15
N ALA A 187 17.24 12.11 -9.42
CA ALA A 187 16.06 12.00 -8.57
C ALA A 187 16.05 13.11 -7.50
N ALA A 188 17.17 13.31 -6.80
CA ALA A 188 17.30 14.37 -5.80
C ALA A 188 17.08 15.77 -6.40
N LEU A 189 17.61 16.04 -7.59
CA LEU A 189 17.35 17.29 -8.31
C LEU A 189 15.86 17.48 -8.62
N MET A 190 15.17 16.42 -9.05
CA MET A 190 13.73 16.49 -9.30
C MET A 190 12.91 16.70 -8.03
N VAL A 191 13.32 16.13 -6.89
CA VAL A 191 12.72 16.45 -5.60
C VAL A 191 12.91 17.93 -5.26
N VAL A 192 14.10 18.50 -5.49
CA VAL A 192 14.33 19.94 -5.30
C VAL A 192 13.41 20.78 -6.20
N VAL A 193 13.22 20.39 -7.46
CA VAL A 193 12.28 21.07 -8.38
C VAL A 193 10.86 21.03 -7.82
N LEU A 194 10.38 19.87 -7.37
CA LEU A 194 9.05 19.73 -6.75
C LEU A 194 8.93 20.58 -5.47
N CYS A 195 9.96 20.62 -4.63
CA CYS A 195 10.01 21.47 -3.45
C CYS A 195 9.94 22.95 -3.81
N VAL A 196 10.66 23.40 -4.84
CA VAL A 196 10.63 24.79 -5.32
C VAL A 196 9.25 25.14 -5.89
N MET A 197 8.61 24.22 -6.62
CA MET A 197 7.24 24.41 -7.12
C MET A 197 6.24 24.56 -5.96
N ASN A 198 6.33 23.70 -4.94
CA ASN A 198 5.49 23.77 -3.75
C ASN A 198 5.74 25.05 -2.95
N TRP A 199 7.01 25.45 -2.78
CA TRP A 199 7.37 26.67 -2.09
C TRP A 199 6.88 27.94 -2.81
N ARG A 200 6.88 27.93 -4.15
CA ARG A 200 6.26 28.98 -4.97
C ARG A 200 4.74 28.88 -5.05
N ASN A 201 4.15 27.89 -4.37
CA ASN A 201 2.72 27.63 -4.29
C ASN A 201 2.06 27.48 -5.67
N VAL A 202 2.74 26.77 -6.58
CA VAL A 202 2.18 26.39 -7.88
C VAL A 202 1.02 25.44 -7.64
N SER A 203 -0.19 25.83 -8.03
CA SER A 203 -1.43 25.02 -7.85
C SER A 203 -1.71 24.06 -9.00
N ASN A 204 -0.95 24.13 -10.11
CA ASN A 204 -1.14 23.26 -11.27
C ASN A 204 -0.64 21.83 -10.99
N THR A 205 -1.56 20.93 -10.67
CA THR A 205 -1.29 19.51 -10.38
C THR A 205 -0.63 18.79 -11.55
N ALA A 206 -0.96 19.13 -12.80
CA ALA A 206 -0.36 18.50 -13.99
C ALA A 206 1.15 18.74 -14.06
N ALA A 207 1.64 19.89 -13.59
CA ALA A 207 3.08 20.16 -13.53
C ALA A 207 3.78 19.23 -12.53
N TYR A 208 3.16 18.93 -11.38
CA TYR A 208 3.68 17.95 -10.43
C TYR A 208 3.64 16.54 -11.00
N MET A 209 2.61 16.18 -11.78
CA MET A 209 2.55 14.87 -12.42
C MET A 209 3.67 14.67 -13.45
N ILE A 210 3.99 15.70 -14.24
CA ILE A 210 5.10 15.64 -15.21
C ILE A 210 6.44 15.52 -14.47
N ALA A 211 6.70 16.37 -13.48
CA ALA A 211 7.92 16.29 -12.69
C ALA A 211 8.02 14.96 -11.91
N GLY A 212 6.88 14.44 -11.43
CA GLY A 212 6.74 13.15 -10.78
C GLY A 212 7.04 11.98 -11.69
N LEU A 213 6.62 12.03 -12.96
CA LEU A 213 6.96 11.02 -13.97
C LEU A 213 8.48 10.98 -14.21
N ILE A 214 9.12 12.14 -14.31
CA ILE A 214 10.59 12.22 -14.45
C ILE A 214 11.27 11.66 -13.20
N LEU A 215 10.81 12.04 -12.00
CA LEU A 215 11.30 11.50 -10.73
C LEU A 215 11.16 9.97 -10.68
N TRP A 216 10.00 9.43 -11.09
CA TRP A 216 9.74 8.00 -11.12
C TRP A 216 10.71 7.27 -12.04
N VAL A 217 10.96 7.77 -13.26
CA VAL A 217 11.96 7.19 -14.18
C VAL A 217 13.37 7.22 -13.57
N CYS A 218 13.74 8.31 -12.89
CA CYS A 218 15.03 8.40 -12.21
C CYS A 218 15.15 7.39 -11.06
N ILE A 219 14.12 7.25 -10.22
CA ILE A 219 14.11 6.28 -9.11
C ILE A 219 14.15 4.85 -9.65
N LEU A 220 13.35 4.55 -10.68
CA LEU A 220 13.32 3.25 -11.36
C LEU A 220 14.70 2.81 -11.85
N LYS A 221 15.49 3.74 -12.41
CA LYS A 221 16.87 3.49 -12.86
C LYS A 221 17.88 3.47 -11.70
N SER A 222 17.57 4.09 -10.58
CA SER A 222 18.43 4.14 -9.40
C SER A 222 18.50 2.82 -8.63
N GLY A 223 17.54 1.91 -8.83
CA GLY A 223 17.42 0.66 -8.07
C GLY A 223 16.69 0.82 -6.72
N VAL A 224 16.26 2.03 -6.39
CA VAL A 224 15.31 2.31 -5.30
C VAL A 224 13.89 1.96 -5.78
N HIS A 225 13.00 1.64 -4.85
CA HIS A 225 11.60 1.28 -5.15
C HIS A 225 10.85 2.47 -5.78
N ALA A 226 10.38 2.27 -7.02
CA ALA A 226 9.77 3.32 -7.85
C ALA A 226 8.48 3.91 -7.23
N THR A 227 7.81 3.14 -6.38
CA THR A 227 6.62 3.53 -5.61
C THR A 227 6.85 4.72 -4.68
N LEU A 228 8.07 4.91 -4.18
CA LEU A 228 8.44 6.05 -3.35
C LEU A 228 8.23 7.38 -4.09
N ALA A 229 8.38 7.38 -5.42
CA ALA A 229 8.13 8.57 -6.25
C ALA A 229 6.69 9.07 -6.07
N GLY A 230 5.71 8.16 -6.03
CA GLY A 230 4.31 8.47 -5.80
C GLY A 230 4.11 9.18 -4.47
N VAL A 231 4.63 8.59 -3.39
CA VAL A 231 4.56 9.18 -2.04
C VAL A 231 5.16 10.59 -2.02
N ILE A 232 6.37 10.76 -2.56
CA ILE A 232 7.07 12.06 -2.58
C ILE A 232 6.23 13.11 -3.32
N VAL A 233 5.68 12.77 -4.48
CA VAL A 233 4.84 13.70 -5.25
C VAL A 233 3.58 14.05 -4.48
N GLY A 234 2.89 13.06 -3.88
CA GLY A 234 1.71 13.29 -3.06
C GLY A 234 1.97 14.24 -1.88
N PHE A 235 3.12 14.09 -1.23
CA PHE A 235 3.55 14.98 -0.14
C PHE A 235 3.88 16.40 -0.61
N LEU A 236 4.37 16.56 -1.85
CA LEU A 236 4.80 17.86 -2.38
C LEU A 236 3.70 18.63 -3.12
N ILE A 237 2.58 18.01 -3.50
CA ILE A 237 1.42 18.71 -4.06
C ILE A 237 0.76 19.56 -2.95
N PRO A 238 0.52 20.87 -3.15
CA PRO A 238 0.02 21.76 -2.11
C PRO A 238 -1.40 21.39 -1.63
N LEU A 239 -1.60 21.45 -0.30
CA LEU A 239 -2.91 21.20 0.33
C LEU A 239 -3.88 22.36 0.20
N ARG A 240 -3.38 23.59 0.09
CA ARG A 240 -4.19 24.80 -0.11
C ARG A 240 -3.62 25.59 -1.27
N SER A 241 -4.48 26.04 -2.18
CA SER A 241 -4.09 26.95 -3.24
C SER A 241 -3.67 28.30 -2.69
N LYS A 242 -2.99 29.10 -3.52
CA LYS A 242 -2.52 30.43 -3.16
C LYS A 242 -3.64 31.38 -2.74
N ASP A 243 -4.81 31.24 -3.37
CA ASP A 243 -6.01 32.05 -3.09
C ASP A 243 -6.85 31.45 -1.95
N GLY A 244 -6.52 30.24 -1.49
CA GLY A 244 -7.18 29.56 -0.38
C GLY A 244 -8.57 29.00 -0.70
N GLU A 245 -9.08 29.20 -1.92
CA GLU A 245 -10.43 28.81 -2.32
C GLU A 245 -10.57 27.31 -2.60
N HIS A 246 -9.48 26.62 -2.93
CA HIS A 246 -9.52 25.22 -3.32
C HIS A 246 -8.27 24.44 -2.88
N SER A 247 -8.38 23.12 -2.85
CA SER A 247 -7.32 22.20 -2.41
C SER A 247 -6.86 21.32 -3.57
N PRO A 248 -5.72 21.63 -4.22
CA PRO A 248 -5.21 20.84 -5.34
C PRO A 248 -4.96 19.37 -5.00
N SER A 249 -4.50 19.08 -3.78
CA SER A 249 -4.29 17.70 -3.33
C SER A 249 -5.59 16.95 -3.13
N GLU A 250 -6.61 17.55 -2.50
CA GLU A 250 -7.90 16.90 -2.26
C GLU A 250 -8.67 16.68 -3.57
N GLU A 251 -8.62 17.64 -4.49
CA GLU A 251 -9.20 17.48 -5.83
C GLU A 251 -8.56 16.32 -6.59
N LEU A 252 -7.22 16.23 -6.57
CA LEU A 252 -6.51 15.15 -7.25
C LEU A 252 -6.79 13.80 -6.57
N GLU A 253 -6.81 13.74 -5.24
CA GLU A 253 -7.17 12.55 -4.47
C GLU A 253 -8.57 12.06 -4.86
N HIS A 254 -9.57 12.95 -4.85
CA HIS A 254 -10.95 12.62 -5.21
C HIS A 254 -11.06 12.12 -6.67
N VAL A 255 -10.28 12.68 -7.59
CA VAL A 255 -10.24 12.22 -8.99
C VAL A 255 -9.59 10.84 -9.10
N LEU A 256 -8.47 10.60 -8.41
CA LEU A 256 -7.70 9.37 -8.52
C LEU A 256 -8.31 8.19 -7.75
N HIS A 257 -9.01 8.44 -6.63
CA HIS A 257 -9.51 7.40 -5.75
C HIS A 257 -10.37 6.34 -6.48
N PRO A 258 -11.35 6.69 -7.34
CA PRO A 258 -12.10 5.69 -8.12
C PRO A 258 -11.22 4.89 -9.08
N TRP A 259 -10.24 5.51 -9.72
CA TRP A 259 -9.31 4.79 -10.61
C TRP A 259 -8.46 3.80 -9.84
N VAL A 260 -7.99 4.20 -8.65
CA VAL A 260 -7.23 3.31 -7.78
C VAL A 260 -8.07 2.10 -7.37
N ALA A 261 -9.28 2.34 -6.85
CA ALA A 261 -10.13 1.28 -6.33
C ALA A 261 -10.70 0.33 -7.40
N PHE A 262 -11.05 0.84 -8.59
CA PHE A 262 -11.78 0.07 -9.60
C PHE A 262 -10.94 -0.39 -10.79
N LEU A 263 -9.75 0.18 -11.00
CA LEU A 263 -8.87 -0.21 -12.10
C LEU A 263 -7.51 -0.67 -11.60
N ILE A 264 -6.80 0.17 -10.86
CA ILE A 264 -5.39 -0.06 -10.51
C ILE A 264 -5.26 -1.27 -9.58
N LEU A 265 -5.97 -1.29 -8.45
CA LEU A 265 -5.89 -2.40 -7.50
C LEU A 265 -6.40 -3.73 -8.09
N PRO A 266 -7.56 -3.79 -8.78
CA PRO A 266 -7.99 -5.02 -9.44
C PRO A 266 -7.02 -5.50 -10.53
N LEU A 267 -6.45 -4.58 -11.34
CA LEU A 267 -5.48 -4.96 -12.36
C LEU A 267 -4.16 -5.46 -11.74
N PHE A 268 -3.71 -4.82 -10.66
CA PHE A 268 -2.55 -5.26 -9.90
C PHE A 268 -2.77 -6.65 -9.30
N ALA A 269 -3.92 -6.88 -8.66
CA ALA A 269 -4.29 -8.19 -8.14
C ALA A 269 -4.40 -9.23 -9.26
N PHE A 270 -4.95 -8.87 -10.42
CA PHE A 270 -5.02 -9.76 -11.56
C PHE A 270 -3.63 -10.19 -12.06
N ALA A 271 -2.64 -9.28 -12.04
CA ALA A 271 -1.30 -9.56 -12.52
C ALA A 271 -0.45 -10.37 -11.51
N ASN A 272 -0.68 -10.20 -10.21
CA ASN A 272 0.21 -10.77 -9.18
C ASN A 272 -0.41 -11.91 -8.35
N ALA A 273 -1.75 -12.02 -8.26
CA ALA A 273 -2.39 -13.08 -7.47
C ALA A 273 -2.46 -14.44 -8.19
N GLY A 274 -2.09 -14.50 -9.47
CA GLY A 274 -2.13 -15.70 -10.31
C GLY A 274 -1.02 -16.70 -10.00
N VAL A 275 -1.04 -17.29 -8.81
CA VAL A 275 -0.08 -18.31 -8.39
C VAL A 275 -0.50 -19.69 -8.89
N SER A 276 0.41 -20.42 -9.55
CA SER A 276 0.17 -21.81 -9.95
C SER A 276 0.21 -22.73 -8.73
N VAL A 277 -0.89 -23.41 -8.46
CA VAL A 277 -1.05 -24.43 -7.43
C VAL A 277 -0.79 -25.83 -7.99
N GLN A 278 -0.76 -25.98 -9.32
CA GLN A 278 -0.48 -27.24 -9.99
C GLN A 278 0.96 -27.70 -9.68
N GLY A 279 1.09 -28.88 -9.08
CA GLY A 279 2.39 -29.46 -8.71
C GLY A 279 2.94 -29.00 -7.35
N ILE A 280 2.22 -28.15 -6.60
CA ILE A 280 2.58 -27.82 -5.22
C ILE A 280 2.21 -29.02 -4.32
N SER A 281 3.20 -29.68 -3.72
CA SER A 281 2.93 -30.67 -2.67
C SER A 281 2.39 -29.99 -1.41
N PHE A 282 1.59 -30.70 -0.62
CA PHE A 282 1.13 -30.19 0.67
C PHE A 282 2.31 -29.84 1.60
N ASP A 283 3.43 -30.56 1.48
CA ASP A 283 4.69 -30.26 2.17
C ASP A 283 5.27 -28.89 1.81
N ALA A 284 5.11 -28.44 0.56
CA ALA A 284 5.57 -27.11 0.14
C ALA A 284 4.72 -25.98 0.75
N LEU A 285 3.42 -26.22 0.97
CA LEU A 285 2.54 -25.30 1.71
C LEU A 285 2.87 -25.27 3.22
N MET A 286 3.38 -26.38 3.76
CA MET A 286 3.95 -26.44 5.12
C MET A 286 5.43 -26.05 5.18
N GLY A 287 5.95 -25.46 4.11
CA GLY A 287 7.29 -24.87 4.10
C GLY A 287 7.42 -23.74 5.11
N THR A 288 8.68 -23.45 5.46
CA THR A 288 9.05 -22.37 6.39
C THR A 288 8.49 -21.02 5.94
N LEU A 289 8.65 -20.68 4.66
CA LEU A 289 8.19 -19.42 4.09
C LEU A 289 6.65 -19.22 4.21
N PRO A 290 5.77 -20.07 3.63
CA PRO A 290 4.32 -19.86 3.74
C PRO A 290 3.79 -19.88 5.17
N LEU A 291 4.28 -20.79 6.02
CA LEU A 291 3.86 -20.86 7.42
C LEU A 291 4.33 -19.63 8.22
N GLY A 292 5.54 -19.14 7.98
CA GLY A 292 6.04 -17.92 8.61
C GLY A 292 5.21 -16.70 8.24
N ILE A 293 4.81 -16.56 6.95
CA ILE A 293 3.90 -15.50 6.50
C ILE A 293 2.54 -15.65 7.19
N LEU A 294 1.98 -16.86 7.20
CA LEU A 294 0.68 -17.14 7.81
C LEU A 294 0.67 -16.83 9.30
N LEU A 295 1.69 -17.26 10.04
CA LEU A 295 1.83 -16.97 11.47
C LEU A 295 2.06 -15.48 11.73
N GLY A 296 2.87 -14.81 10.91
CA GLY A 296 3.06 -13.36 10.99
C GLY A 296 1.73 -12.61 10.83
N LEU A 297 0.98 -12.90 9.78
CA LEU A 297 -0.30 -12.24 9.48
C LEU A 297 -1.45 -12.63 10.42
N PHE A 298 -1.60 -13.91 10.73
CA PHE A 298 -2.75 -14.41 11.50
C PHE A 298 -2.56 -14.30 13.01
N VAL A 299 -1.32 -14.37 13.50
CA VAL A 299 -1.00 -14.34 14.92
C VAL A 299 -0.22 -13.07 15.28
N GLY A 300 0.84 -12.76 14.52
CA GLY A 300 1.72 -11.62 14.78
C GLY A 300 1.01 -10.26 14.71
N LYS A 301 0.26 -10.00 13.63
CA LYS A 301 -0.51 -8.74 13.45
C LYS A 301 -1.54 -8.52 14.56
N PRO A 302 -2.47 -9.46 14.84
CA PRO A 302 -3.48 -9.24 15.87
C PRO A 302 -2.86 -9.05 17.25
N LEU A 303 -1.90 -9.90 17.62
CA LEU A 303 -1.21 -9.78 18.91
C LEU A 303 -0.43 -8.47 19.00
N GLY A 304 0.30 -8.08 17.95
CA GLY A 304 1.10 -6.86 17.91
C GLY A 304 0.26 -5.60 18.11
N ILE A 305 -0.77 -5.42 17.28
CA ILE A 305 -1.66 -4.26 17.35
C ILE A 305 -2.39 -4.25 18.70
N PHE A 306 -3.00 -5.36 19.10
CA PHE A 306 -3.82 -5.41 20.31
C PHE A 306 -2.98 -5.17 21.58
N THR A 307 -1.83 -5.82 21.70
CA THR A 307 -0.96 -5.66 22.88
C THR A 307 -0.33 -4.26 22.93
N ALA A 308 0.09 -3.70 21.81
CA ALA A 308 0.61 -2.33 21.75
C ALA A 308 -0.45 -1.29 22.14
N CYS A 309 -1.69 -1.45 21.67
CA CYS A 309 -2.84 -0.63 22.09
C CYS A 309 -3.14 -0.77 23.58
N LEU A 310 -3.16 -1.99 24.12
CA LEU A 310 -3.42 -2.23 25.55
C LEU A 310 -2.34 -1.61 26.43
N ILE A 311 -1.08 -1.81 26.09
CA ILE A 311 0.06 -1.29 26.85
C ILE A 311 0.06 0.24 26.80
N SER A 312 -0.16 0.85 25.63
CA SER A 312 -0.15 2.31 25.50
C SER A 312 -1.26 2.99 26.30
N VAL A 313 -2.45 2.40 26.34
CA VAL A 313 -3.56 2.88 27.17
C VAL A 313 -3.28 2.68 28.65
N LYS A 314 -2.75 1.51 29.05
CA LYS A 314 -2.45 1.21 30.46
C LYS A 314 -1.32 2.07 31.03
N LEU A 315 -0.32 2.41 30.22
CA LEU A 315 0.79 3.28 30.60
C LEU A 315 0.46 4.78 30.48
N GLY A 316 -0.71 5.14 29.96
CA GLY A 316 -1.14 6.53 29.79
C GLY A 316 -0.44 7.27 28.64
N PHE A 317 0.26 6.56 27.76
CA PHE A 317 0.88 7.16 26.55
C PHE A 317 -0.16 7.55 25.52
N ALA A 318 -1.28 6.82 25.43
CA ALA A 318 -2.33 7.09 24.46
C ALA A 318 -3.71 6.98 25.12
N LYS A 319 -4.68 7.71 24.56
CA LYS A 319 -6.08 7.62 24.97
C LYS A 319 -6.86 6.81 23.94
N LEU A 320 -7.74 5.95 24.43
CA LEU A 320 -8.68 5.22 23.59
C LEU A 320 -9.61 6.24 22.89
N PRO A 321 -9.82 6.16 21.56
CA PRO A 321 -10.74 7.04 20.88
C PRO A 321 -12.17 6.91 21.42
N GLU A 322 -12.92 8.01 21.40
CA GLU A 322 -14.31 8.02 21.86
C GLU A 322 -15.13 6.97 21.08
N ARG A 323 -15.96 6.19 21.80
CA ARG A 323 -16.88 5.17 21.24
C ARG A 323 -16.22 3.91 20.68
N ILE A 324 -14.92 3.71 20.86
CA ILE A 324 -14.24 2.45 20.52
C ILE A 324 -14.06 1.60 21.78
N THR A 325 -14.32 0.30 21.66
CA THR A 325 -14.08 -0.69 22.73
C THR A 325 -12.85 -1.54 22.42
N LEU A 326 -12.24 -2.14 23.45
CA LEU A 326 -11.10 -3.05 23.27
C LEU A 326 -11.43 -4.27 22.40
N ASN A 327 -12.66 -4.78 22.47
CA ASN A 327 -13.13 -5.89 21.63
C ASN A 327 -13.17 -5.48 20.14
N GLN A 328 -13.56 -4.24 19.85
CA GLN A 328 -13.53 -3.71 18.49
C GLN A 328 -12.09 -3.54 18.00
N ILE A 329 -11.16 -3.10 18.85
CA ILE A 329 -9.73 -3.03 18.47
C ILE A 329 -9.17 -4.41 18.16
N PHE A 330 -9.51 -5.42 18.96
CA PHE A 330 -9.12 -6.80 18.66
C PHE A 330 -9.68 -7.25 17.31
N ALA A 331 -10.96 -6.98 17.02
CA ALA A 331 -11.55 -7.30 15.72
C ALA A 331 -10.85 -6.58 14.55
N VAL A 332 -10.52 -5.29 14.72
CA VAL A 332 -9.74 -4.52 13.72
C VAL A 332 -8.35 -5.12 13.53
N SER A 333 -7.68 -5.52 14.61
CA SER A 333 -6.35 -6.11 14.54
C SER A 333 -6.31 -7.40 13.71
N VAL A 334 -7.40 -8.18 13.73
CA VAL A 334 -7.58 -9.37 12.87
C VAL A 334 -7.76 -8.96 11.41
N LEU A 335 -8.54 -7.91 11.13
CA LEU A 335 -8.69 -7.39 9.76
C LEU A 335 -7.37 -6.85 9.21
N CYS A 336 -6.52 -6.24 10.04
CA CYS A 336 -5.19 -5.81 9.63
C CYS A 336 -4.25 -6.97 9.26
N GLY A 337 -4.56 -8.19 9.68
CA GLY A 337 -3.84 -9.40 9.25
C GLY A 337 -4.09 -9.77 7.78
N ILE A 338 -4.95 -9.04 7.06
CA ILE A 338 -5.19 -9.27 5.65
C ILE A 338 -4.22 -8.41 4.84
N GLY A 339 -3.02 -8.93 4.57
CA GLY A 339 -1.99 -8.24 3.79
C GLY A 339 -2.25 -8.21 2.28
N PHE A 340 -3.02 -9.19 1.77
CA PHE A 340 -3.40 -9.42 0.38
C PHE A 340 -2.57 -8.67 -0.68
N THR A 341 -3.08 -7.63 -1.35
CA THR A 341 -2.34 -6.97 -2.44
C THR A 341 -1.05 -6.29 -2.00
N MET A 342 -0.95 -5.84 -0.76
CA MET A 342 0.26 -5.17 -0.25
C MET A 342 1.35 -6.15 0.17
N SER A 343 1.01 -7.42 0.41
CA SER A 343 1.97 -8.49 0.74
C SER A 343 2.49 -9.25 -0.49
N ILE A 344 1.79 -9.17 -1.63
CA ILE A 344 2.18 -9.83 -2.88
C ILE A 344 3.24 -8.98 -3.61
#